data_AF-A0A1X7T6P5-F1
#
_entry.id   AF-A0A1X7T6P5-F1
#
_cell.length_a   1.000
_cell.length_b   1.000
_cell.length_c   1.000
_cell.angle_alpha   90.00
_cell.angle_beta   90.00
_cell.angle_gamma   90.00
#
_symmetry.space_group_name_H-M   'P 1'
#
loop_
_entity.id
_entity.type
_entity.pdbx_description
1 polymer ?
#
loop_
_entity_poly.entity_id
_entity_poly.type
_entity_poly.pdbx_seq_one_letter_code
_entity_poly.pdbx_strand_id
1 'polypeptide(L)'
;MSTKPEELKRVFDRELNITDFRLVWEKAGVLSGRWDSIGILLGISSNKIDEIEAETKTARGCLRKVFDCWLKKDYDYKSHGVPTLRMVCKSIKSNSGGADPALADEIAKEFNLTSSGEDTTSPVHTSSSKEATPTVELPVPTSLQSESSVIYVKKKS
;
A
#
# COMPACT_ATOMS: atom_id res chain seq x y z
N MET A 1 -25.26 -13.03 4.45
CA MET A 1 -25.33 -12.76 3.00
C MET A 1 -24.45 -13.77 2.29
N SER A 2 -25.00 -14.50 1.31
CA SER A 2 -24.27 -15.59 0.62
C SER A 2 -23.63 -15.00 -0.65
N THR A 3 -22.38 -14.55 -0.55
CA THR A 3 -21.58 -14.15 -1.71
C THR A 3 -21.44 -15.34 -2.64
N LYS A 4 -21.93 -15.19 -3.88
CA LYS A 4 -21.91 -16.29 -4.85
C LYS A 4 -20.45 -16.62 -5.19
N PRO A 5 -20.08 -17.90 -5.35
CA PRO A 5 -18.70 -18.30 -5.66
C PRO A 5 -18.14 -17.65 -6.94
N GLU A 6 -19.02 -17.23 -7.86
CA GLU A 6 -18.62 -16.52 -9.07
C GLU A 6 -18.19 -15.06 -8.87
N GLU A 7 -18.74 -14.37 -7.86
CA GLU A 7 -18.34 -13.00 -7.52
C GLU A 7 -16.95 -13.02 -6.89
N LEU A 8 -16.70 -13.98 -5.98
CA LEU A 8 -15.37 -14.20 -5.41
C LEU A 8 -14.33 -14.46 -6.49
N LYS A 9 -14.64 -15.33 -7.46
CA LYS A 9 -13.72 -15.64 -8.56
C LYS A 9 -13.39 -14.39 -9.38
N ARG A 10 -14.38 -13.54 -9.66
CA ARG A 10 -14.16 -12.25 -10.36
C ARG A 10 -13.28 -11.29 -9.57
N VAL A 11 -13.43 -11.21 -8.25
CA VAL A 11 -12.58 -10.36 -7.40
C VAL A 11 -11.14 -10.87 -7.36
N PHE A 12 -10.94 -12.19 -7.31
CA PHE A 12 -9.60 -12.79 -7.33
C PHE A 12 -8.86 -12.60 -8.66
N ASP A 13 -9.60 -12.64 -9.77
CA ASP A 13 -9.06 -12.49 -11.12
C ASP A 13 -9.04 -11.03 -11.60
N ARG A 14 -9.52 -10.09 -10.77
CA ARG A 14 -9.43 -8.66 -11.03
C ARG A 14 -7.97 -8.26 -11.16
N GLU A 15 -7.66 -7.59 -12.27
CA GLU A 15 -6.36 -6.98 -12.50
C GLU A 15 -6.14 -5.83 -11.51
N LEU A 16 -5.00 -5.88 -10.82
CA LEU A 16 -4.53 -4.82 -9.94
C LEU A 16 -3.62 -3.88 -10.71
N ASN A 17 -3.64 -2.61 -10.34
CA ASN A 17 -2.74 -1.62 -10.91
C ASN A 17 -2.11 -0.77 -9.79
N ILE A 18 -1.29 0.22 -10.17
CA ILE A 18 -0.56 1.06 -9.21
C ILE A 18 -1.46 1.81 -8.21
N THR A 19 -2.74 2.08 -8.54
CA THR A 19 -3.69 2.69 -7.61
C THR A 19 -4.05 1.75 -6.45
N ASP A 20 -3.98 0.44 -6.66
CA ASP A 20 -4.24 -0.58 -5.63
C ASP A 20 -3.01 -0.81 -4.72
N PHE A 21 -1.90 -0.10 -4.93
CA PHE A 21 -0.65 -0.26 -4.17
C PHE A 21 -0.87 -0.17 -2.67
N ARG A 22 -1.64 0.83 -2.22
CA ARG A 22 -1.86 1.06 -0.79
C ARG A 22 -2.52 -0.14 -0.13
N LEU A 23 -3.51 -0.73 -0.80
CA LEU A 23 -4.28 -1.86 -0.28
C LEU A 23 -3.40 -3.11 -0.18
N VAL A 24 -2.59 -3.40 -1.21
CA VAL A 24 -1.62 -4.51 -1.16
C VAL A 24 -0.57 -4.29 -0.07
N TRP A 25 -0.07 -3.06 0.04
CA TRP A 25 1.03 -2.71 0.95
C TRP A 25 0.64 -2.72 2.42
N GLU A 26 -0.56 -2.23 2.78
CA GLU A 26 -1.01 -2.15 4.18
C GLU A 26 -1.04 -3.53 4.85
N LYS A 27 -1.33 -4.59 4.10
CA LYS A 27 -1.39 -5.95 4.62
C LYS A 27 -0.13 -6.76 4.38
N ALA A 28 0.39 -6.77 3.15
CA ALA A 28 1.54 -7.60 2.81
C ALA A 28 2.88 -7.01 3.29
N GLY A 29 2.91 -5.75 3.76
CA GLY A 29 4.12 -5.08 4.22
C GLY A 29 4.83 -5.80 5.37
N VAL A 30 4.10 -6.58 6.18
CA VAL A 30 4.68 -7.40 7.27
C VAL A 30 5.64 -8.48 6.75
N LEU A 31 5.50 -8.87 5.48
CA LEU A 31 6.30 -9.90 4.83
C LEU A 31 7.60 -9.35 4.22
N SER A 32 7.99 -8.12 4.56
CA SER A 32 9.19 -7.47 4.01
C SER A 32 10.46 -8.29 4.15
N GLY A 33 10.60 -9.14 5.18
CA GLY A 33 11.74 -10.04 5.32
C GLY A 33 11.85 -11.14 4.26
N ARG A 34 10.85 -11.31 3.39
CA ARG A 34 10.77 -12.33 2.32
C ARG A 34 10.53 -11.71 0.94
N TRP A 35 10.93 -10.45 0.79
CA TRP A 35 10.64 -9.65 -0.38
C TRP A 35 11.14 -10.25 -1.70
N ASP A 36 12.30 -10.89 -1.66
CA ASP A 36 12.97 -11.59 -2.75
C ASP A 36 12.13 -12.79 -3.22
N SER A 37 11.73 -13.64 -2.27
CA SER A 37 10.90 -14.81 -2.50
C SER A 37 9.52 -14.43 -3.00
N ILE A 38 8.93 -13.36 -2.45
CA ILE A 38 7.67 -12.80 -2.94
C ILE A 38 7.82 -12.31 -4.37
N GLY A 39 8.87 -11.55 -4.68
CA GLY A 39 9.11 -11.05 -6.03
C GLY A 39 9.22 -12.17 -7.07
N ILE A 40 9.96 -13.22 -6.76
CA ILE A 40 10.08 -14.41 -7.63
C ILE A 40 8.71 -15.08 -7.82
N LEU A 41 7.91 -15.25 -6.76
CA LEU A 41 6.56 -15.82 -6.84
C LEU A 41 5.59 -14.97 -7.66
N LEU A 42 5.84 -13.65 -7.73
CA LEU A 42 5.12 -12.71 -8.58
C LEU A 42 5.66 -12.66 -10.02
N GLY A 43 6.66 -13.47 -10.36
CA GLY A 43 7.21 -13.56 -11.71
C GLY A 43 8.22 -12.45 -12.04
N ILE A 44 8.75 -11.76 -11.04
CA ILE A 44 9.88 -10.84 -11.23
C ILE A 44 11.15 -11.68 -11.38
N SER A 45 11.95 -11.37 -12.41
CA SER A 45 13.21 -12.09 -12.67
C SER A 45 14.27 -11.79 -11.60
N SER A 46 15.16 -12.74 -11.35
CA SER A 46 16.25 -12.56 -10.38
C SER A 46 17.09 -11.31 -10.66
N ASN A 47 17.39 -11.01 -11.92
CA ASN A 47 18.14 -9.80 -12.28
C ASN A 47 17.44 -8.52 -11.78
N LYS A 48 16.11 -8.45 -11.92
CA LYS A 48 15.32 -7.29 -11.46
C LYS A 48 15.21 -7.25 -9.92
N ILE A 49 15.24 -8.42 -9.26
CA ILE A 49 15.34 -8.53 -7.80
C ILE A 49 16.69 -7.96 -7.32
N ASP A 50 17.79 -8.30 -7.97
CA ASP A 50 19.12 -7.80 -7.64
C ASP A 50 19.22 -6.27 -7.87
N GLU A 51 18.61 -5.76 -8.94
CA GLU A 51 18.48 -4.31 -9.18
C GLU A 51 17.72 -3.60 -8.04
N ILE A 52 16.60 -4.19 -7.58
CA ILE A 52 15.81 -3.65 -6.47
C ILE A 52 16.60 -3.65 -5.15
N GLU A 53 17.39 -4.70 -4.90
CA GLU A 53 18.28 -4.78 -3.74
C GLU A 53 19.35 -3.68 -3.78
N ALA A 54 19.96 -3.46 -4.95
CA ALA A 54 20.96 -2.42 -5.13
C ALA A 54 20.40 -1.00 -4.91
N GLU A 55 19.14 -0.77 -5.28
CA GLU A 55 18.46 0.52 -5.11
C GLU A 55 18.04 0.82 -3.67
N THR A 56 17.80 -0.21 -2.85
CA THR A 56 17.18 -0.04 -1.53
C THR A 56 17.93 -0.75 -0.41
N LYS A 57 18.23 0.00 0.66
CA LYS A 57 19.05 -0.51 1.79
C LYS A 57 18.26 -1.30 2.84
N THR A 58 16.96 -1.52 2.63
CA THR A 58 16.09 -2.14 3.64
C THR A 58 15.12 -3.12 2.98
N ALA A 59 14.87 -4.25 3.63
CA ALA A 59 13.94 -5.27 3.17
C ALA A 59 12.52 -4.70 2.90
N ARG A 60 12.10 -3.73 3.73
CA ARG A 60 10.85 -2.99 3.51
C ARG A 60 10.89 -2.14 2.24
N GLY A 61 12.01 -1.45 1.97
CA GLY A 61 12.21 -0.74 0.71
C GLY A 61 12.16 -1.68 -0.50
N CYS A 62 12.83 -2.82 -0.40
CA CYS A 62 12.85 -3.82 -1.47
C CYS A 62 11.44 -4.35 -1.78
N LEU A 63 10.67 -4.75 -0.75
CA LEU A 63 9.28 -5.21 -0.96
C LEU A 63 8.40 -4.13 -1.59
N ARG A 64 8.59 -2.86 -1.18
CA ARG A 64 7.85 -1.74 -1.75
C ARG A 64 8.12 -1.61 -3.25
N LYS A 65 9.39 -1.73 -3.65
CA LYS A 65 9.84 -1.69 -5.06
C LYS A 65 9.37 -2.91 -5.85
N VAL A 66 9.36 -4.11 -5.24
CA VAL A 66 8.78 -5.32 -5.83
C VAL A 66 7.32 -5.10 -6.19
N PHE A 67 6.50 -4.60 -5.27
CA PHE A 67 5.10 -4.33 -5.58
C PHE A 67 4.91 -3.18 -6.57
N ASP A 68 5.76 -2.15 -6.54
CA ASP A 68 5.72 -1.05 -7.50
C ASP A 68 6.02 -1.55 -8.94
N CYS A 69 7.09 -2.33 -9.09
CA CYS A 69 7.48 -3.00 -10.33
C CYS A 69 6.36 -3.91 -10.85
N TRP A 70 5.83 -4.77 -9.98
CA TRP A 70 4.75 -5.69 -10.30
C TRP A 70 3.47 -4.95 -10.72
N LEU A 71 2.96 -4.01 -9.93
CA LEU A 71 1.71 -3.29 -10.24
C LEU A 71 1.82 -2.36 -11.46
N LYS A 72 3.01 -1.88 -11.78
CA LYS A 72 3.28 -1.14 -13.04
C LYS A 72 3.45 -2.06 -14.25
N LYS A 73 3.49 -3.37 -14.05
CA LYS A 73 3.84 -4.38 -15.06
C LYS A 73 5.23 -4.13 -15.67
N ASP A 74 6.16 -3.61 -14.87
CA ASP A 74 7.57 -3.40 -15.24
C ASP A 74 8.38 -4.70 -15.10
N TYR A 75 7.81 -5.80 -15.57
CA TYR A 75 8.39 -7.15 -15.59
C TYR A 75 7.82 -7.90 -16.80
N ASP A 76 8.24 -9.15 -17.02
CA ASP A 76 7.69 -9.98 -18.11
C ASP A 76 6.28 -10.54 -17.78
N TYR A 77 5.32 -9.63 -17.64
CA TYR A 77 3.92 -9.96 -17.35
C TYR A 77 3.25 -10.76 -18.47
N LYS A 78 3.80 -10.75 -19.69
CA LYS A 78 3.28 -11.53 -20.82
C LYS A 78 3.51 -13.03 -20.60
N SER A 79 4.64 -13.39 -20.01
CA SER A 79 4.98 -14.78 -19.67
C SER A 79 4.45 -15.19 -18.28
N HIS A 80 4.39 -14.27 -17.33
CA HIS A 80 4.07 -14.58 -15.92
C HIS A 80 2.63 -14.22 -15.50
N GLY A 81 1.87 -13.54 -16.35
CA GLY A 81 0.51 -13.09 -16.07
C GLY A 81 0.47 -11.67 -15.51
N VAL A 82 -0.71 -11.03 -15.62
CA VAL A 82 -0.95 -9.67 -15.11
C VAL A 82 -1.09 -9.66 -13.58
N PRO A 83 -0.85 -8.51 -12.93
CA PRO A 83 -1.04 -8.39 -11.49
C PRO A 83 -2.48 -8.69 -11.09
N THR A 84 -2.69 -9.68 -10.24
CA THR A 84 -4.03 -10.05 -9.73
C THR A 84 -3.97 -10.33 -8.25
N LEU A 85 -5.11 -10.17 -7.57
CA LEU A 85 -5.26 -10.52 -6.17
C LEU A 85 -4.91 -12.00 -5.91
N ARG A 86 -5.28 -12.88 -6.85
CA ARG A 86 -4.91 -14.29 -6.82
C ARG A 86 -3.40 -14.50 -6.71
N MET A 87 -2.59 -13.73 -7.43
CA MET A 87 -1.14 -13.88 -7.43
C MET A 87 -0.54 -13.51 -6.07
N VAL A 88 -0.99 -12.41 -5.47
CA VAL A 88 -0.55 -11.99 -4.12
C VAL A 88 -0.98 -13.00 -3.06
N CYS A 89 -2.26 -13.41 -3.06
CA CYS A 89 -2.71 -14.40 -2.09
C CYS A 89 -1.94 -15.73 -2.24
N LYS A 90 -1.62 -16.13 -3.48
CA LYS A 90 -0.80 -17.32 -3.76
C LYS A 90 0.64 -17.15 -3.25
N SER A 91 1.25 -15.99 -3.45
CA SER A 91 2.62 -15.75 -2.99
C SER A 91 2.70 -15.78 -1.45
N ILE A 92 1.73 -15.18 -0.76
CA ILE A 92 1.66 -15.16 0.70
C ILE A 92 1.41 -16.56 1.29
N LYS A 93 0.53 -17.35 0.65
CA LYS A 93 0.26 -18.75 1.04
C LYS A 93 1.46 -19.68 0.86
N SER A 94 2.38 -19.35 -0.04
CA SER A 94 3.58 -20.15 -0.30
C SER A 94 4.50 -20.18 0.91
N ASN A 95 5.14 -21.33 1.17
CA ASN A 95 6.14 -21.49 2.22
C ASN A 95 7.31 -20.50 2.09
N SER A 96 7.68 -20.14 0.86
CA SER A 96 8.76 -19.17 0.62
C SER A 96 8.32 -17.72 0.80
N GLY A 97 7.05 -17.38 0.52
CA GLY A 97 6.56 -15.99 0.54
C GLY A 97 5.94 -15.52 1.85
N GLY A 98 5.65 -16.42 2.79
CA GLY A 98 5.17 -16.04 4.13
C GLY A 98 4.62 -17.20 4.95
N ALA A 99 4.19 -18.27 4.29
CA ALA A 99 3.50 -19.39 4.94
C ALA A 99 2.29 -18.94 5.78
N ASP A 100 1.61 -17.86 5.35
CA ASP A 100 0.52 -17.25 6.10
C ASP A 100 -0.80 -17.24 5.30
N PRO A 101 -1.52 -18.38 5.28
CA PRO A 101 -2.83 -18.43 4.64
C PRO A 101 -3.87 -17.49 5.25
N ALA A 102 -3.77 -17.20 6.55
CA ALA A 102 -4.72 -16.35 7.25
C ALA A 102 -4.63 -14.90 6.76
N LEU A 103 -3.41 -14.38 6.59
CA LEU A 103 -3.17 -13.06 6.02
C LEU A 103 -3.66 -12.98 4.56
N ALA A 104 -3.44 -14.02 3.77
CA ALA A 104 -3.93 -14.06 2.39
C ALA A 104 -5.47 -14.03 2.32
N ASP A 105 -6.16 -14.69 3.26
CA ASP A 105 -7.62 -14.68 3.34
C ASP A 105 -8.17 -13.35 3.89
N GLU A 106 -7.44 -12.68 4.79
CA GLU A 106 -7.77 -11.32 5.26
C GLU A 106 -7.68 -10.31 4.12
N ILE A 107 -6.60 -10.34 3.34
CA ILE A 107 -6.41 -9.51 2.15
C ILE A 107 -7.57 -9.77 1.18
N ALA A 108 -7.87 -11.02 0.89
CA ALA A 108 -8.98 -11.36 -0.01
C ALA A 108 -10.32 -10.79 0.48
N LYS A 109 -10.60 -10.85 1.79
CA LYS A 109 -11.83 -10.29 2.37
C LYS A 109 -11.91 -8.78 2.21
N GLU A 110 -10.83 -8.04 2.46
CA GLU A 110 -10.84 -6.58 2.30
C GLU A 110 -11.04 -6.13 0.85
N PHE A 111 -10.47 -6.86 -0.11
CA PHE A 111 -10.72 -6.62 -1.53
C PHE A 111 -12.17 -6.90 -1.94
N ASN A 112 -12.83 -7.88 -1.32
CA ASN A 112 -14.25 -8.12 -1.54
C ASN A 112 -15.12 -7.01 -0.94
N LEU A 113 -14.79 -6.52 0.26
CA LEU A 113 -15.52 -5.43 0.92
C LEU A 113 -15.42 -4.11 0.12
N THR A 114 -14.24 -3.81 -0.41
CA THR A 114 -14.01 -2.63 -1.24
C THR A 114 -14.62 -2.77 -2.65
N SER A 115 -14.76 -3.99 -3.17
CA SER A 115 -15.42 -4.24 -4.46
C SER A 115 -16.95 -4.33 -4.38
N SER A 116 -17.52 -4.57 -3.19
CA SER A 116 -18.97 -4.76 -2.99
C SER A 116 -19.69 -3.48 -2.52
N GLY A 117 -19.01 -2.34 -2.46
CA GLY A 117 -19.50 -1.13 -1.80
C GLY A 117 -19.30 0.14 -2.62
N GLU A 118 -20.00 0.25 -3.74
CA GLU A 118 -20.39 1.55 -4.32
C GLU A 118 -21.92 1.63 -4.48
N ASP A 119 -22.66 1.13 -3.48
CA ASP A 119 -24.10 1.35 -3.30
C ASP A 119 -24.40 1.53 -1.81
N THR A 120 -24.03 2.67 -1.25
CA THR A 120 -24.69 3.21 -0.06
C THR A 120 -24.77 4.72 -0.21
N THR A 121 -25.88 5.12 -0.83
CA THR A 121 -26.65 6.34 -0.55
C THR A 121 -25.85 7.61 -0.26
N SER A 122 -25.86 8.50 -1.24
CA SER A 122 -25.85 9.94 -1.02
C SER A 122 -26.76 10.34 0.15
N PRO A 123 -26.35 11.25 1.04
CA PRO A 123 -27.26 12.19 1.65
C PRO A 123 -27.33 13.42 0.75
N VAL A 124 -28.50 13.53 0.16
CA VAL A 124 -29.10 14.65 -0.55
C VAL A 124 -28.75 16.01 0.07
N HIS A 125 -28.49 16.97 -0.82
CA HIS A 125 -28.53 18.41 -0.60
C HIS A 125 -29.75 18.88 0.20
N THR A 126 -29.53 19.66 1.26
CA THR A 126 -30.32 20.86 1.67
C THR A 126 -29.63 21.38 2.95
N SER A 127 -29.17 22.61 3.06
CA SER A 127 -29.96 23.81 2.89
C SER A 127 -29.10 25.03 2.53
N SER A 128 -29.76 25.85 1.72
CA SER A 128 -29.43 27.18 1.22
C SER A 128 -29.07 28.22 2.30
N SER A 129 -28.03 28.99 1.99
CA SER A 129 -27.81 30.43 2.15
C SER A 129 -28.57 31.23 3.22
N LYS A 130 -27.80 31.95 4.05
CA LYS A 130 -28.00 33.40 4.19
C LYS A 130 -26.67 34.15 4.37
N GLU A 131 -26.66 35.30 3.73
CA GLU A 131 -25.59 36.18 3.26
C GLU A 131 -25.17 37.26 4.28
N ALA A 132 -23.87 37.62 4.24
CA ALA A 132 -23.22 38.94 4.43
C ALA A 132 -23.28 39.67 5.81
N THR A 133 -22.32 40.50 6.26
CA THR A 133 -21.20 41.27 5.63
C THR A 133 -20.19 41.71 6.75
N PRO A 134 -19.11 42.53 6.53
CA PRO A 134 -17.75 42.31 7.08
C PRO A 134 -17.29 43.44 8.03
N THR A 135 -16.07 43.40 8.58
CA THR A 135 -15.23 44.53 9.09
C THR A 135 -13.89 43.91 9.55
N VAL A 136 -12.77 44.05 8.80
CA VAL A 136 -11.67 45.03 8.98
C VAL A 136 -11.01 44.85 10.39
N GLU A 137 -9.78 44.35 10.57
CA GLU A 137 -8.48 44.98 10.25
C GLU A 137 -7.30 43.97 10.24
N LEU A 138 -6.24 44.31 9.48
CA LEU A 138 -4.83 43.91 9.66
C LEU A 138 -4.12 45.09 10.38
N PRO A 139 -3.10 44.90 11.26
CA PRO A 139 -1.76 44.49 10.80
C PRO A 139 -0.87 43.64 11.77
N VAL A 140 -0.04 42.76 11.19
CA VAL A 140 1.43 42.46 11.35
C VAL A 140 2.24 43.15 12.49
N PRO A 141 3.44 42.70 13.01
CA PRO A 141 4.21 41.42 13.02
C PRO A 141 4.80 40.97 14.41
N THR A 142 5.58 39.87 14.40
CA THR A 142 6.75 39.54 15.27
C THR A 142 6.50 39.00 16.69
N SER A 143 6.98 37.77 16.96
CA SER A 143 7.98 37.55 18.02
C SER A 143 8.59 36.14 17.96
N LEU A 144 9.87 36.11 17.57
CA LEU A 144 10.86 35.10 17.94
C LEU A 144 11.16 35.24 19.44
N GLN A 145 11.26 34.11 20.16
CA GLN A 145 12.19 33.82 21.25
C GLN A 145 11.53 32.88 22.27
N SER A 146 12.13 31.70 22.47
CA SER A 146 12.64 31.37 23.80
C SER A 146 13.74 30.31 23.68
N GLU A 147 14.88 30.65 24.24
CA GLU A 147 16.17 30.00 24.13
C GLU A 147 16.37 28.85 25.13
N SER A 148 17.43 28.07 24.88
CA SER A 148 18.40 27.53 25.86
C SER A 148 17.89 26.48 26.87
N SER A 149 18.49 25.29 26.95
CA SER A 149 19.85 25.20 27.50
C SER A 149 20.64 23.96 27.06
N VAL A 150 21.89 24.24 26.71
CA VAL A 150 23.01 23.31 26.48
C VAL A 150 23.56 22.82 27.82
N ILE A 151 23.93 21.54 27.91
CA ILE A 151 25.03 21.13 28.80
C ILE A 151 25.90 20.07 28.12
N TYR A 152 27.06 20.51 27.63
CA TYR A 152 28.23 19.67 27.33
C TYR A 152 29.20 19.74 28.51
N VAL A 153 29.59 18.60 29.09
CA VAL A 153 30.86 18.44 29.84
C VAL A 153 31.30 16.97 29.69
N LYS A 154 32.22 16.65 28.77
CA LYS A 154 33.70 16.63 28.88
C LYS A 154 34.28 15.33 29.46
N LYS A 155 35.04 14.69 28.58
CA LYS A 155 35.94 13.54 28.73
C LYS A 155 37.11 13.79 29.70
N LYS A 156 37.49 12.76 30.45
CA LYS A 156 38.85 12.46 30.97
C LYS A 156 39.02 10.94 30.78
N SER A 157 39.93 10.51 29.90
CA SER A 157 41.38 10.30 30.08
C SER A 157 41.68 9.25 31.13
#